data_AF-B1HYE7-F1
#
_entry.id   AF-B1HYE7-F1
#
_cell.length_a   1.000
_cell.length_b   1.000
_cell.length_c   1.000
_cell.angle_alpha   90.00
_cell.angle_beta   90.00
_cell.angle_gamma   90.00
#
_symmetry.space_group_name_H-M   'P 1'
#
loop_
_entity.id
_entity.type
_entity.pdbx_description
1 polymer ?
#
loop_
_entity_poly.entity_id
_entity_poly.type
_entity_poly.pdbx_seq_one_letter_code
_entity_poly.pdbx_strand_id
1 'polypeptide(L)' 'MKSYKEAIDLLQEGIKRSVKLENMSFLGHYNYYLAKCYERVGENKDLINTHYKNAGFFFKLLNNSLYYQIVYHEQRHLFT' A
#
# COMPACT_ATOMS: atom_id res chain seq x y z
N MET A 1 5.30 12.17 -17.26
CA MET A 1 5.09 11.14 -16.21
C MET A 1 6.30 11.19 -15.29
N LYS A 2 6.22 11.82 -14.11
CA LYS A 2 7.23 11.56 -13.07
C LYS A 2 7.16 10.05 -12.78
N SER A 3 8.29 9.37 -12.78
CA SER A 3 8.35 7.93 -13.03
C SER A 3 7.65 7.16 -11.90
N TYR A 4 6.72 6.25 -12.21
CA TYR A 4 6.15 5.34 -11.20
C TYR A 4 7.24 4.58 -10.43
N LYS A 5 8.42 4.38 -11.04
CA LYS A 5 9.59 3.83 -10.35
C LYS A 5 10.09 4.73 -9.22
N GLU A 6 10.22 6.03 -9.46
CA GLU A 6 10.60 6.99 -8.41
C GLU A 6 9.58 7.01 -7.26
N ALA A 7 8.28 6.91 -7.59
CA ALA A 7 7.23 6.82 -6.57
C ALA A 7 7.37 5.53 -5.75
N ILE A 8 7.64 4.39 -6.39
CA ILE A 8 7.89 3.11 -5.71
C ILE A 8 9.10 3.23 -4.77
N ASP A 9 10.22 3.78 -5.24
CA ASP A 9 11.43 3.94 -4.44
C ASP A 9 11.18 4.82 -3.21
N LEU A 10 10.47 5.94 -3.38
CA LEU A 10 10.11 6.84 -2.29
C LEU A 10 9.18 6.18 -1.26
N LEU A 11 8.21 5.40 -1.72
CA LEU A 11 7.28 4.69 -0.84
C LEU A 11 7.98 3.56 -0.07
N GLN A 12 8.88 2.82 -0.71
CA GLN A 12 9.70 1.80 -0.05
C GLN A 12 10.62 2.41 1.02
N GLU A 13 11.26 3.54 0.72
CA GLU A 13 12.06 4.28 1.69
C GLU A 13 11.19 4.82 2.84
N GLY A 14 9.97 5.29 2.55
CA GLY A 14 8.99 5.69 3.55
C GLY A 14 8.66 4.57 4.53
N ILE A 15 8.39 3.36 4.02
CA ILE A 15 8.16 2.16 4.85
C ILE A 15 9.39 1.87 5.72
N LYS A 16 10.58 1.84 5.13
CA LYS A 16 11.84 1.57 5.85
C LYS A 16 12.06 2.56 6.99
N ARG A 17 11.83 3.85 6.75
CA ARG A 17 11.94 4.90 7.78
C ARG A 17 10.89 4.75 8.86
N SER A 18 9.64 4.50 8.49
CA SER A 18 8.55 4.26 9.45
C SER A 18 8.87 3.10 10.39
N VAL A 19 9.40 1.99 9.86
CA VAL A 19 9.82 0.84 10.67
C VAL A 19 10.97 1.22 11.60
N LYS A 20 12.02 1.89 11.08
CA LYS A 20 13.18 2.31 11.88
C LYS A 20 12.81 3.27 13.03
N LEU A 21 11.82 4.13 12.80
CA LEU A 21 11.34 5.11 13.77
C LEU A 21 10.18 4.60 14.63
N GLU A 22 9.78 3.34 14.47
CA GLU A 22 8.60 2.74 15.12
C GLU A 22 7.31 3.56 14.93
N ASN A 23 7.21 4.30 13.83
CA ASN A 23 6.08 5.15 13.49
C ASN A 23 5.20 4.49 12.43
N MET A 24 4.08 3.92 12.88
CA MET A 24 3.16 3.15 12.05
C MET A 24 2.12 4.00 11.30
N SER A 25 2.00 5.30 11.60
CA SER A 25 0.89 6.15 11.16
C SER A 25 0.68 6.16 9.66
N PHE A 26 1.75 6.04 8.87
CA PHE A 26 1.69 6.06 7.41
C PHE A 26 1.88 4.70 6.74
N LEU A 27 2.14 3.61 7.49
CA LEU A 27 2.42 2.31 6.90
C LEU A 27 1.25 1.78 6.06
N GLY A 28 0.01 2.05 6.47
CA GLY A 28 -1.18 1.72 5.69
C GLY A 28 -1.20 2.44 4.34
N HIS A 29 -0.96 3.75 4.36
CA HIS A 29 -0.93 4.59 3.15
C HIS A 29 0.21 4.22 2.21
N TYR A 30 1.41 3.96 2.72
CA TYR A 30 2.54 3.58 1.88
C TYR A 30 2.27 2.27 1.16
N ASN A 31 1.78 1.26 1.87
CA ASN A 31 1.43 -0.02 1.25
C ASN A 31 0.31 0.13 0.21
N TYR A 32 -0.72 0.94 0.50
CA TYR A 32 -1.79 1.21 -0.45
C TYR A 32 -1.25 1.81 -1.76
N TYR A 33 -0.48 2.88 -1.67
CA TYR A 33 0.08 3.52 -2.86
C TYR A 33 1.13 2.67 -3.57
N LEU A 34 1.83 1.79 -2.85
CA LEU A 34 2.73 0.82 -3.48
C LEU A 34 1.93 -0.16 -4.36
N ALA A 35 0.82 -0.68 -3.86
CA ALA A 35 -0.09 -1.53 -4.64
C ALA A 35 -0.59 -0.81 -5.89
N LYS A 36 -1.03 0.45 -5.78
CA LYS A 36 -1.45 1.26 -6.95
C LYS A 36 -0.32 1.45 -7.96
N CYS A 37 0.91 1.70 -7.51
CA CYS A 37 2.04 1.85 -8.42
C CYS A 37 2.36 0.53 -9.12
N TYR A 38 2.32 -0.58 -8.40
CA TYR A 38 2.53 -1.92 -8.95
C TYR A 38 1.45 -2.33 -9.96
N GLU A 39 0.19 -1.96 -9.75
CA GLU A 39 -0.86 -2.08 -10.78
C GLU A 39 -0.50 -1.32 -12.06
N ARG A 40 0.03 -0.10 -11.93
CA ARG A 40 0.36 0.77 -13.07
C ARG A 40 1.57 0.31 -13.85
N VAL A 41 2.55 -0.31 -13.20
CA VAL A 41 3.75 -0.83 -13.85
C VAL A 41 3.61 -2.29 -14.30
N GLY A 42 2.45 -2.92 -14.07
CA GLY A 42 2.16 -4.28 -14.54
C GLY A 42 2.86 -5.38 -13.74
N GLU A 43 3.11 -5.14 -12.45
CA GLU A 43 3.72 -6.14 -11.56
C GLU A 43 2.78 -7.31 -11.25
N ASN A 44 3.36 -8.36 -10.64
CA ASN A 44 2.63 -9.58 -10.32
C ASN A 44 1.46 -9.32 -9.33
N LYS A 45 0.31 -9.96 -9.57
CA LYS A 45 -0.91 -9.83 -8.76
C LYS A 45 -0.72 -10.21 -7.28
N ASP A 46 0.12 -11.19 -6.95
CA ASP A 46 0.42 -11.60 -5.58
C ASP A 46 1.18 -10.50 -4.82
N LEU A 47 2.11 -9.81 -5.50
CA LEU A 47 2.82 -8.66 -4.92
C LEU A 47 1.84 -7.52 -4.64
N ILE A 48 1.02 -7.15 -5.63
CA ILE A 48 -0.02 -6.13 -5.48
C ILE A 48 -0.96 -6.47 -4.30
N ASN A 49 -1.43 -7.72 -4.26
CA ASN A 49 -2.33 -8.20 -3.21
C ASN A 49 -1.68 -8.17 -1.82
N THR A 50 -0.39 -8.50 -1.72
CA THR A 50 0.37 -8.43 -0.47
C THR A 50 0.37 -7.01 0.09
N HIS A 51 0.59 -6.02 -0.76
CA HIS A 51 0.55 -4.62 -0.34
C HIS A 51 -0.86 -4.14 0.03
N TYR A 52 -1.91 -4.55 -0.67
CA TYR A 52 -3.28 -4.28 -0.20
C TYR A 52 -3.60 -4.94 1.16
N LYS A 53 -3.17 -6.20 1.38
CA LYS A 53 -3.35 -6.86 2.69
C LYS A 53 -2.67 -6.09 3.80
N ASN A 54 -1.42 -5.66 3.59
CA ASN A 54 -0.67 -4.87 4.56
C ASN A 54 -1.34 -3.52 4.82
N ALA A 55 -1.80 -2.83 3.76
CA ALA A 55 -2.53 -1.58 3.89
C ALA A 55 -3.79 -1.76 4.76
N GLY A 56 -4.60 -2.78 4.44
CA GLY A 56 -5.80 -3.12 5.21
C GLY A 56 -5.51 -3.48 6.66
N PHE A 57 -4.41 -4.21 6.93
CA PHE A 57 -3.96 -4.53 8.29
C PHE A 57 -3.68 -3.26 9.10
N PHE A 58 -2.84 -2.35 8.60
CA PHE A 58 -2.51 -1.12 9.32
C PHE A 58 -3.71 -0.19 9.49
N PHE A 59 -4.58 -0.09 8.48
CA PHE A 59 -5.80 0.70 8.62
C PHE A 59 -6.74 0.13 9.68
N LYS A 60 -6.89 -1.19 9.79
CA LYS A 60 -7.63 -1.80 10.91
C LYS A 60 -6.95 -1.52 12.25
N LEU A 61 -5.64 -1.74 12.34
CA LEU A 61 -4.87 -1.58 13.58
C LEU A 61 -4.98 -0.16 14.14
N LEU A 62 -4.98 0.84 13.27
CA LEU A 62 -5.05 2.26 13.63
C LEU A 62 -6.48 2.82 13.67
N ASN A 63 -7.50 1.95 13.61
CA ASN A 63 -8.93 2.33 13.60
C ASN A 63 -9.34 3.29 12.46
N ASN A 64 -8.66 3.20 11.32
CA ASN A 64 -8.92 3.98 10.11
C ASN A 64 -9.94 3.27 9.22
N SER A 65 -11.19 3.17 9.68
CA SER A 65 -12.25 2.37 9.04
C SER A 65 -12.56 2.77 7.59
N LEU A 66 -12.57 4.07 7.27
CA LEU A 66 -12.78 4.55 5.91
C LEU A 66 -11.73 4.02 4.93
N TYR A 67 -10.44 4.13 5.31
CA TYR A 67 -9.36 3.64 4.47
C TYR A 67 -9.36 2.12 4.37
N TYR A 68 -9.72 1.41 5.44
CA TYR A 68 -9.90 -0.04 5.37
C TYR A 68 -10.97 -0.45 4.34
N GLN A 69 -12.11 0.24 4.32
CA GLN A 69 -13.18 -0.03 3.35
C GLN A 69 -12.72 0.20 1.92
N ILE A 70 -12.02 1.31 1.65
CA ILE A 70 -11.45 1.62 0.33
C ILE A 70 -10.55 0.46 -0.15
N VAL A 71 -9.59 0.04 0.68
CA VAL A 71 -8.67 -1.06 0.35
C VAL A 71 -9.41 -2.38 0.12
N TYR A 72 -10.41 -2.67 0.96
CA TYR A 72 -11.20 -3.90 0.82
C TYR A 72 -11.95 -3.96 -0.52
N HIS A 73 -12.51 -2.84 -0.97
CA HIS A 73 -13.17 -2.76 -2.28
C HIS A 73 -12.17 -2.94 -3.43
N GLU A 74 -11.04 -2.24 -3.41
CA GLU A 74 -10.03 -2.36 -4.47
C GLU A 74 -9.44 -3.77 -4.56
N GLN A 75 -9.13 -4.40 -3.42
CA GLN A 75 -8.59 -5.75 -3.39
C GLN A 75 -9.54 -6.77 -4.04
N ARG A 76 -10.85 -6.63 -3.85
CA ARG A 76 -11.84 -7.52 -4.48
C ARG A 76 -11.85 -7.40 -6.00
N HIS A 77 -11.67 -6.20 -6.53
CA HIS A 77 -11.63 -5.95 -7.97
C HIS A 77 -10.40 -6.56 -8.66
N LEU A 78 -9.30 -6.81 -7.93
CA LEU A 78 -8.08 -7.40 -8.50
C LEU A 78 -8.30 -8.85 -9.01
N PHE A 79 -9.35 -9.52 -8.52
CA PHE A 79 -9.67 -10.93 -8.76
C PHE A 79 -10.99 -11.15 -9.52
N THR A 80 -11.68 -10.09 -9.95
CA THR A 80 -12.87 -10.13 -10.81
C THR A 80 -12.53 -9.68 -12.22
#